data_AF-A0A7X1NA22-F1
#
_entry.id   AF-A0A7X1NA22-F1
#
_cell.length_a   1.000
_cell.length_b   1.000
_cell.length_c   1.000
_cell.angle_alpha   90.00
_cell.angle_beta   90.00
_cell.angle_gamma   90.00
#
_symmetry.space_group_name_H-M   'P 1'
#
loop_
_entity.id
_entity.type
_entity.pdbx_description
1 polymer ?
#
loop_
_entity_poly.entity_id
_entity_poly.type
_entity_poly.pdbx_seq_one_letter_code
_entity_poly.pdbx_strand_id
1 'polypeptide(L)'
;MAKNSEEASPARHVVHEFTRSLWHLRDLLAFLIVPLFLLSVVMYFVGGPVESGSRTPSWFAQTLYFCAITALTVGYGDVVPTTTPDRIDSVLLGVFDVLMMGMVTAVAVQAVQEAARRAGRQR
;
A
#
# COMPACT_ATOMS: atom_id res chain seq x y z
N MET A 1 -16.82 -52.99 -5.63
CA MET A 1 -15.48 -52.74 -5.05
C MET A 1 -15.20 -51.25 -5.20
N ALA A 2 -15.15 -50.55 -4.05
CA ALA A 2 -14.68 -49.18 -3.81
C ALA A 2 -15.22 -48.01 -4.68
N LYS A 3 -16.33 -47.45 -4.19
CA LYS A 3 -16.88 -46.12 -4.47
C LYS A 3 -16.05 -45.07 -3.68
N ASN A 4 -14.85 -44.70 -4.15
CA ASN A 4 -13.95 -43.80 -3.40
C ASN A 4 -13.35 -42.64 -4.24
N SER A 5 -13.93 -42.27 -5.38
CA SER A 5 -13.37 -41.20 -6.24
C SER A 5 -14.11 -39.85 -6.23
N GLU A 6 -15.18 -39.68 -5.44
CA GLU A 6 -16.01 -38.44 -5.45
C GLU A 6 -15.74 -37.47 -4.28
N GLU A 7 -14.88 -37.80 -3.32
CA GLU A 7 -14.64 -36.97 -2.14
C GLU A 7 -13.35 -36.13 -2.23
N ALA A 8 -13.10 -35.52 -3.39
CA ALA A 8 -12.05 -34.53 -3.57
C ALA A 8 -12.44 -33.21 -2.85
N SER A 9 -12.36 -33.28 -1.52
CA SER A 9 -12.47 -32.30 -0.45
C SER A 9 -12.78 -30.83 -0.85
N PRO A 10 -13.97 -30.31 -0.48
CA PRO A 10 -14.31 -28.89 -0.51
C PRO A 10 -13.25 -27.98 0.13
N ALA A 11 -12.44 -28.51 1.05
CA ALA A 11 -11.36 -27.79 1.71
C ALA A 11 -10.29 -27.27 0.72
N ARG A 12 -10.02 -27.98 -0.39
CA ARG A 12 -9.05 -27.50 -1.40
C ARG A 12 -9.58 -26.29 -2.17
N HIS A 13 -10.89 -26.18 -2.34
CA HIS A 13 -11.54 -25.05 -3.02
C HIS A 13 -11.47 -23.79 -2.15
N VAL A 14 -11.80 -23.92 -0.86
CA VAL A 14 -11.74 -22.81 0.12
C VAL A 14 -10.30 -22.31 0.28
N VAL A 15 -9.31 -23.21 0.38
CA VAL A 15 -7.90 -22.82 0.51
C VAL A 15 -7.40 -22.09 -0.74
N HIS A 16 -7.85 -22.47 -1.94
CA HIS A 16 -7.47 -21.80 -3.18
C HIS A 16 -8.07 -20.39 -3.29
N GLU A 17 -9.34 -20.20 -2.94
CA GLU A 17 -9.98 -18.87 -2.93
C GLU A 17 -9.37 -17.96 -1.86
N PHE A 18 -9.07 -18.51 -0.69
CA PHE A 18 -8.41 -17.79 0.39
C PHE A 18 -6.99 -17.37 0.00
N THR A 19 -6.23 -18.29 -0.59
CA THR A 19 -4.88 -18.01 -1.11
C THR A 19 -4.94 -16.97 -2.20
N ARG A 20 -5.90 -17.06 -3.13
CA ARG A 20 -6.08 -16.04 -4.18
C ARG A 20 -6.30 -14.66 -3.57
N SER A 21 -7.18 -14.53 -2.58
CA SER A 21 -7.43 -13.26 -1.88
C SER A 21 -6.17 -12.72 -1.18
N LEU A 22 -5.40 -13.59 -0.53
CA LEU A 22 -4.13 -13.22 0.11
C LEU A 22 -3.08 -12.74 -0.91
N TRP A 23 -3.03 -13.32 -2.11
CA TRP A 23 -2.10 -12.89 -3.16
C TRP A 23 -2.43 -11.48 -3.66
N HIS A 24 -3.71 -11.14 -3.86
CA HIS A 24 -4.10 -9.78 -4.26
C HIS A 24 -3.77 -8.77 -3.17
N LEU A 25 -4.04 -9.11 -1.91
CA LEU A 25 -3.68 -8.28 -0.76
C LEU A 25 -2.17 -8.06 -0.67
N ARG A 26 -1.38 -9.13 -0.87
CA ARG A 26 0.08 -9.07 -0.87
C ARG A 26 0.62 -8.20 -2.00
N ASP A 27 0.07 -8.34 -3.20
CA ASP A 27 0.55 -7.60 -4.36
C ASP A 27 0.21 -6.10 -4.22
N LEU A 28 -0.95 -5.75 -3.66
CA LEU A 28 -1.30 -4.36 -3.28
C LEU A 28 -0.35 -3.78 -2.22
N LEU A 29 -0.08 -4.55 -1.16
CA LEU A 29 0.87 -4.17 -0.11
C LEU A 29 2.28 -3.98 -0.69
N ALA A 30 2.74 -4.89 -1.53
CA ALA A 30 4.04 -4.80 -2.17
C ALA A 30 4.13 -3.56 -3.09
N PHE A 31 3.06 -3.26 -3.84
CA PHE A 31 3.00 -2.10 -4.71
C PHE A 31 3.01 -0.77 -3.94
N LEU A 32 2.57 -0.75 -2.68
CA LEU A 32 2.70 0.41 -1.79
C LEU A 32 4.10 0.47 -1.13
N ILE A 33 4.59 -0.66 -0.61
CA ILE A 33 5.82 -0.73 0.19
C ILE A 33 7.08 -0.56 -0.66
N VAL A 34 7.12 -1.11 -1.88
CA VAL A 34 8.29 -0.99 -2.78
C VAL A 34 8.64 0.46 -3.12
N PRO A 35 7.72 1.29 -3.64
CA PRO A 35 8.02 2.69 -3.96
C PRO A 35 8.28 3.52 -2.71
N LEU A 36 7.59 3.25 -1.59
CA LEU A 36 7.88 3.89 -0.31
C LEU A 36 9.31 3.61 0.14
N PHE A 37 9.74 2.34 0.09
CA PHE A 37 11.09 1.96 0.48
C PHE A 37 12.13 2.52 -0.50
N LEU A 38 11.86 2.44 -1.81
CA LEU A 38 12.74 2.99 -2.85
C LEU A 38 12.96 4.49 -2.66
N LEU A 39 11.88 5.27 -2.53
CA LEU A 39 11.95 6.72 -2.36
C LEU A 39 12.57 7.09 -1.00
N SER A 40 12.29 6.34 0.07
CA SER A 40 12.95 6.53 1.36
C SER A 40 14.46 6.31 1.28
N VAL A 41 14.92 5.34 0.49
CA VAL A 41 16.35 5.09 0.27
C VAL A 41 16.97 6.22 -0.55
N VAL A 42 16.33 6.65 -1.64
CA VAL A 42 16.78 7.79 -2.47
C VAL A 42 16.92 9.04 -1.61
N MET A 43 15.88 9.38 -0.85
CA MET A 43 15.85 10.56 0.00
C MET A 43 16.92 10.51 1.11
N TYR A 44 17.21 9.32 1.67
CA TYR A 44 18.31 9.16 2.63
C TYR A 44 19.69 9.45 2.01
N PHE A 45 19.94 9.03 0.76
CA PHE A 45 21.21 9.27 0.09
C PHE A 45 21.41 10.72 -0.38
N VAL A 46 20.32 11.47 -0.58
CA VAL A 46 20.35 12.84 -1.11
C VAL A 46 20.52 13.91 -0.01
N GLY A 47 20.46 13.52 1.25
CA GLY A 47 20.70 14.39 2.41
C GLY A 47 19.73 14.15 3.56
N GLY A 48 18.58 13.54 3.25
CA GLY A 48 17.54 13.19 4.21
C GLY A 48 16.73 14.41 4.68
N PRO A 49 15.48 14.18 5.13
CA PRO A 49 14.70 15.23 5.74
C PRO A 49 15.37 15.67 7.05
N VAL A 50 14.91 16.80 7.60
CA VAL A 50 15.35 17.28 8.90
C VAL A 50 14.19 17.32 9.88
N GLU A 51 14.50 17.12 11.15
CA GLU A 51 13.54 17.33 12.22
C GLU A 51 13.25 18.83 12.37
N SER A 52 11.97 19.21 12.35
CA SER A 52 11.52 20.61 12.40
C SER A 52 11.93 21.32 13.70
N GLY A 53 12.03 20.60 14.82
CA GLY A 53 12.34 21.16 16.13
C GLY A 53 13.84 21.40 16.38
N SER A 54 14.68 20.43 16.03
CA SER A 54 16.13 20.42 16.32
C SER A 54 16.99 20.82 15.11
N ARG A 55 16.42 20.84 13.89
CA ARG A 55 17.12 21.01 12.60
C ARG A 55 18.33 20.07 12.44
N THR A 56 18.29 18.92 13.10
CA THR A 56 19.33 17.91 12.95
C THR A 56 19.02 16.99 11.77
N PRO A 57 20.05 16.46 11.09
CA PRO A 57 19.88 15.44 10.07
C PRO A 57 19.10 14.24 10.63
N SER A 58 18.09 13.80 9.91
CA SER A 58 17.28 12.65 10.30
C SER A 58 18.04 11.35 10.13
N TRP A 59 17.94 10.44 11.11
CA TRP A 59 18.38 9.06 10.95
C TRP A 59 17.51 8.33 9.91
N PHE A 60 18.01 7.24 9.34
CA PHE A 60 17.25 6.45 8.35
C PHE A 60 15.83 6.07 8.82
N ALA A 61 15.67 5.76 10.11
CA ALA A 61 14.37 5.46 10.70
C ALA A 61 13.39 6.65 10.64
N GLN A 62 13.89 7.88 10.80
CA GLN A 62 13.09 9.10 10.71
C GLN A 62 12.73 9.44 9.26
N THR A 63 13.63 9.17 8.30
CA THR A 63 13.31 9.27 6.87
C THR A 63 12.21 8.29 6.48
N LEU A 64 12.31 7.03 6.93
CA LEU A 64 11.28 6.02 6.68
C LEU A 64 9.95 6.40 7.33
N TYR A 65 10.00 6.93 8.55
CA TYR A 65 8.83 7.47 9.24
C TYR A 65 8.18 8.61 8.44
N PHE A 66 8.96 9.60 7.98
CA PHE A 66 8.46 10.67 7.13
C PHE A 66 7.78 10.14 5.86
N CYS A 67 8.42 9.20 5.16
CA CYS A 67 7.83 8.59 3.97
C CYS A 67 6.55 7.82 4.31
N ALA A 68 6.49 7.11 5.44
CA ALA A 68 5.31 6.38 5.88
C ALA A 68 4.14 7.31 6.23
N ILE A 69 4.36 8.38 6.99
CA ILE A 69 3.29 9.32 7.33
C ILE A 69 2.83 10.14 6.11
N THR A 70 3.72 10.38 5.14
CA THR A 70 3.38 11.00 3.86
C THR A 70 2.52 10.07 3.01
N ALA A 71 2.91 8.80 2.88
CA ALA A 71 2.17 7.79 2.12
C ALA A 71 0.81 7.47 2.73
N LEU A 72 0.74 7.45 4.07
CA LEU A 72 -0.51 7.33 4.81
C LEU A 72 -1.32 8.63 4.81
N THR A 73 -0.82 9.71 4.21
CA THR A 73 -1.45 11.03 4.16
C THR A 73 -1.74 11.63 5.55
N VAL A 74 -1.00 11.22 6.57
CA VAL A 74 -1.11 11.72 7.96
C VAL A 74 -0.42 13.07 8.11
N GLY A 75 0.85 13.16 7.68
CA GLY A 75 1.61 14.42 7.59
C GLY A 75 1.72 15.23 8.90
N TYR A 76 2.31 14.67 9.96
CA TYR A 76 2.49 15.37 11.24
C TYR A 76 3.35 16.66 11.16
N GLY A 77 4.29 16.74 10.20
CA GLY A 77 5.13 17.93 9.98
C GLY A 77 6.29 18.10 10.98
N ASP A 78 6.53 17.10 11.81
CA ASP A 78 7.66 16.97 12.74
C ASP A 78 8.99 16.69 12.01
N VAL A 79 8.94 15.97 10.90
CA VAL A 79 10.05 15.73 9.98
C VAL A 79 9.69 16.33 8.62
N VAL A 80 10.57 17.14 8.03
CA VAL A 80 10.28 17.85 6.77
C VAL A 80 11.46 17.84 5.79
N PRO A 81 11.20 17.74 4.48
CA PRO A 81 12.23 17.86 3.45
C PRO A 81 12.67 19.32 3.32
N THR A 82 13.91 19.63 3.70
CA THR A 82 14.43 20.99 3.56
C THR A 82 15.11 21.25 2.23
N THR A 83 15.76 20.24 1.65
CA THR A 83 16.49 20.40 0.40
C THR A 83 15.56 20.36 -0.81
N THR A 84 15.95 21.01 -1.91
CA THR A 84 15.20 20.97 -3.18
C THR A 84 14.89 19.55 -3.67
N PRO A 85 15.86 18.61 -3.73
CA PRO A 85 15.56 17.26 -4.20
C PRO A 85 14.63 16.48 -3.24
N ASP A 86 14.80 16.60 -1.92
CA ASP A 86 13.90 15.90 -0.97
C ASP A 86 12.44 16.39 -1.11
N ARG A 87 12.25 17.68 -1.45
CA ARG A 87 10.92 18.24 -1.71
C ARG A 87 10.31 17.65 -2.98
N ILE A 88 11.11 17.47 -4.03
CA ILE A 88 10.65 16.82 -5.27
C ILE A 88 10.27 15.37 -4.97
N ASP A 89 11.11 14.62 -4.25
CA ASP A 89 10.84 13.25 -3.87
C ASP A 89 9.57 13.12 -3.03
N SER A 90 9.34 14.06 -2.10
CA SER A 90 8.13 14.11 -1.26
C SER A 90 6.87 14.34 -2.09
N VAL A 91 6.93 15.21 -3.10
CA VAL A 91 5.81 15.45 -4.03
C VAL A 91 5.55 14.22 -4.89
N LEU A 92 6.60 13.59 -5.41
CA LEU A 92 6.48 12.36 -6.21
C LEU A 92 5.85 11.23 -5.40
N LEU A 93 6.27 11.05 -4.15
CA LEU A 93 5.69 10.09 -3.21
C LEU A 93 4.19 10.37 -3.02
N GLY A 94 3.82 11.61 -2.68
CA GLY A 94 2.42 11.97 -2.46
C GLY A 94 1.53 11.80 -3.70
N VAL A 95 2.01 12.19 -4.89
CA VAL A 95 1.26 11.99 -6.14
C VAL A 95 1.07 10.51 -6.44
N PHE A 96 2.14 9.71 -6.27
CA PHE A 96 2.08 8.27 -6.49
C PHE A 96 1.06 7.61 -5.55
N ASP A 97 1.11 7.92 -4.25
CA ASP A 97 0.21 7.33 -3.25
C ASP A 97 -1.25 7.71 -3.47
N VAL A 98 -1.54 8.97 -3.81
CA VAL A 98 -2.90 9.41 -4.11
C VAL A 98 -3.48 8.66 -5.32
N LEU A 99 -2.70 8.49 -6.39
CA LEU A 99 -3.14 7.73 -7.58
C LEU A 99 -3.38 6.26 -7.25
N MET A 100 -2.51 5.66 -6.44
CA MET A 100 -2.64 4.27 -6.00
C MET A 100 -3.89 4.07 -5.13
N MET A 101 -4.07 4.90 -4.11
CA MET A 101 -5.24 4.87 -3.23
C MET A 101 -6.54 5.05 -4.03
N GLY A 102 -6.53 5.93 -5.05
CA GLY A 102 -7.65 6.12 -5.97
C GLY A 102 -8.00 4.85 -6.74
N MET A 103 -7.01 4.15 -7.29
CA MET A 103 -7.22 2.87 -7.98
C MET A 103 -7.77 1.79 -7.05
N VAL A 104 -7.21 1.65 -5.84
CA VAL A 104 -7.70 0.70 -4.83
C VAL A 104 -9.15 0.98 -4.47
N THR A 105 -9.49 2.25 -4.24
CA THR A 105 -10.87 2.67 -3.93
C THR A 105 -11.81 2.37 -5.09
N ALA A 106 -11.41 2.62 -6.34
CA ALA A 106 -12.22 2.32 -7.51
C ALA A 106 -12.51 0.81 -7.64
N VAL A 107 -11.51 -0.05 -7.44
CA VAL A 107 -11.68 -1.51 -7.47
C VAL A 107 -12.60 -1.97 -6.33
N ALA A 108 -12.42 -1.43 -5.12
CA ALA A 108 -13.28 -1.75 -3.99
C ALA A 108 -14.75 -1.37 -4.26
N VAL A 109 -14.99 -0.19 -4.82
CA VAL A 109 -16.34 0.26 -5.20
C VAL A 109 -16.94 -0.65 -6.28
N GLN A 110 -16.18 -1.03 -7.30
CA GLN A 110 -16.66 -1.94 -8.34
C GLN A 110 -17.03 -3.32 -7.77
N ALA A 111 -16.22 -3.85 -6.84
CA ALA A 111 -16.50 -5.12 -6.18
C ALA A 111 -17.80 -5.07 -5.36
N VAL A 112 -18.00 -3.99 -4.59
CA VAL A 112 -19.23 -3.78 -3.81
C VAL A 112 -20.45 -3.62 -4.71
N GLN A 113 -20.33 -2.85 -5.80
CA GLN A 113 -21.42 -2.66 -6.76
C GLN A 113 -21.79 -3.97 -7.47
N GLU A 114 -20.82 -4.79 -7.83
CA GLU A 114 -21.06 -6.09 -8.46
C GLU A 114 -21.77 -7.05 -7.50
N ALA A 115 -21.36 -7.09 -6.23
CA ALA A 115 -22.04 -7.86 -5.19
C ALA A 115 -23.49 -7.38 -4.98
N ALA A 116 -23.72 -6.06 -4.93
CA ALA A 116 -25.05 -5.47 -4.78
C ALA A 116 -25.96 -5.76 -6.00
N ARG A 117 -25.42 -5.64 -7.23
CA ARG A 117 -26.17 -5.97 -8.47
C ARG A 117 -26.59 -7.44 -8.50
N ARG A 118 -25.75 -8.36 -8.04
CA ARG A 118 -26.08 -9.80 -7.98
C ARG A 118 -27.19 -10.10 -6.98
N ALA A 119 -27.17 -9.45 -5.81
CA ALA A 119 -28.20 -9.59 -4.79
C ALA A 119 -29.56 -9.02 -5.25
N GLY A 120 -29.56 -7.90 -5.99
CA GLY A 120 -30.77 -7.32 -6.56
C GLY A 120 -31.37 -8.10 -7.73
N ARG A 121 -30.58 -8.93 -8.42
CA ARG A 121 -31.01 -9.74 -9.58
C ARG A 121 -31.66 -11.08 -9.17
N GLN A 122 -31.60 -11.44 -7.89
CA GLN A 122 -32.21 -12.66 -7.32
C GLN A 122 -33.56 -12.40 -6.63
N ARG A 123 -34.04 -11.15 -6.63
CA ARG A 123 -35.40 -10.77 -6.20
C ARG A 123 -36.23 -10.42 -7.42
#